data_AF-A0A9D7H5H2-F1
#
_entry.id   AF-A0A9D7H5H2-F1
#
_cell.length_a   1.000
_cell.length_b   1.000
_cell.length_c   1.000
_cell.angle_alpha   90.00
_cell.angle_beta   90.00
_cell.angle_gamma   90.00
#
_symmetry.space_group_name_H-M   'P 1'
#
loop_
_entity.id
_entity.type
_entity.pdbx_description
1 polymer ?
#
loop_
_entity_poly.entity_id
_entity_poly.type
_entity_poly.pdbx_seq_one_letter_code
_entity_poly.pdbx_strand_id
1 'polypeptide(L)'
;MSWHRELPPGLDEQLVEWAKHFPAQFDEILCMPNYELSGATRGLGAQARTWLTTDIATLLARFAHVADARRLRVSFGAVRTDQCRKFHVDYVQYRLVTTYVGPGTEWVPDEAVRREALDHPPDCPCDANKEIVRDASAIRHAVPGDVLMMKGGRHATHRGAVHRSPPIEGTGRVRVVLIASTVGDS
;
A
#
# COMPACT_ATOMS: atom_id res chain seq x y z
N MET A 1 5.00 11.88 0.99
CA MET A 1 6.47 11.66 1.00
C MET A 1 6.74 10.24 0.55
N SER A 2 7.90 9.99 -0.05
CA SER A 2 8.36 8.66 -0.39
C SER A 2 9.83 8.52 -0.06
N TRP A 3 10.24 7.30 0.29
CA TRP A 3 11.64 6.94 0.44
C TRP A 3 11.83 5.46 0.11
N HIS A 4 13.06 5.10 -0.21
CA HIS A 4 13.46 3.73 -0.47
C HIS A 4 14.18 3.15 0.75
N ARG A 5 14.02 1.85 0.98
CA ARG A 5 14.86 1.07 1.89
C ARG A 5 15.22 -0.26 1.24
N GLU A 6 16.45 -0.70 1.46
CA GLU A 6 16.90 -1.99 0.95
C GLU A 6 16.19 -3.13 1.68
N LEU A 7 15.73 -4.12 0.92
CA LEU A 7 15.19 -5.36 1.45
C LEU A 7 16.32 -6.40 1.53
N PRO A 8 16.34 -7.26 2.58
CA PRO A 8 17.33 -8.32 2.70
C PRO A 8 17.35 -9.22 1.46
N PRO A 9 18.54 -9.65 1.00
CA PRO A 9 18.65 -10.62 -0.09
C PRO A 9 17.84 -11.88 0.20
N GLY A 10 17.08 -12.35 -0.79
CA GLY A 10 16.25 -13.57 -0.69
C GLY A 10 15.00 -13.43 0.20
N LEU A 11 14.68 -12.24 0.71
CA LEU A 11 13.41 -12.01 1.42
C LEU A 11 12.23 -12.18 0.46
N ASP A 12 12.36 -11.73 -0.78
CA ASP A 12 11.35 -11.82 -1.81
C ASP A 12 10.96 -13.27 -2.12
N GLU A 13 11.95 -14.15 -2.33
CA GLU A 13 11.73 -15.58 -2.55
C GLU A 13 10.99 -16.24 -1.36
N GLN A 14 11.42 -15.92 -0.12
CA GLN A 14 10.77 -16.40 1.09
C GLN A 14 9.32 -15.92 1.21
N LEU A 15 9.05 -14.66 0.85
CA LEU A 15 7.70 -14.09 0.87
C LEU A 15 6.82 -14.66 -0.24
N VAL A 16 7.37 -14.94 -1.43
CA VAL A 16 6.65 -15.65 -2.51
C VAL A 16 6.24 -17.04 -2.06
N GLU A 17 7.15 -17.78 -1.41
CA GLU A 17 6.87 -19.12 -0.89
C GLU A 17 5.86 -19.11 0.25
N TRP A 18 6.01 -18.17 1.18
CA TRP A 18 5.05 -17.92 2.25
C TRP A 18 3.65 -17.63 1.70
N ALA A 19 3.55 -16.79 0.66
CA ALA A 19 2.29 -16.41 0.03
C ALA A 19 1.56 -17.56 -0.71
N LYS A 20 2.20 -18.72 -0.91
CA LYS A 20 1.52 -19.94 -1.42
C LYS A 20 0.72 -20.64 -0.33
N HIS A 21 1.20 -20.58 0.91
CA HIS A 21 0.67 -21.35 2.03
C HIS A 21 -0.19 -20.51 2.98
N PHE A 22 -0.01 -19.19 2.99
CA PHE A 22 -0.69 -18.27 3.89
C PHE A 22 -1.43 -17.20 3.08
N PRO A 23 -2.61 -17.52 2.53
CA PRO A 23 -3.40 -16.57 1.73
C PRO A 23 -4.16 -15.55 2.59
N ALA A 24 -4.22 -15.75 3.91
CA ALA A 24 -4.95 -14.86 4.81
C ALA A 24 -4.21 -13.53 4.97
N GLN A 25 -4.92 -12.45 4.67
CA GLN A 25 -4.46 -11.09 4.88
C GLN A 25 -4.67 -10.74 6.36
N PHE A 26 -3.59 -10.42 7.07
CA PHE A 26 -3.69 -9.72 8.33
C PHE A 26 -4.40 -8.38 8.06
N ASP A 27 -5.46 -8.07 8.79
CA ASP A 27 -6.20 -6.80 8.72
C ASP A 27 -6.81 -6.50 10.09
N GLU A 28 -6.11 -5.66 10.84
CA GLU A 28 -6.46 -5.34 12.24
C GLU A 28 -6.38 -3.84 12.51
N ILE A 29 -7.10 -3.38 13.53
CA ILE A 29 -6.90 -2.04 14.09
C ILE A 29 -5.92 -2.16 15.25
N LEU A 30 -4.75 -1.54 15.11
CA LEU A 30 -3.68 -1.56 16.10
C LEU A 30 -3.67 -0.28 16.92
N CYS A 31 -3.47 -0.40 18.23
CA CYS A 31 -3.30 0.72 19.16
C CYS A 31 -1.81 1.04 19.34
N MET A 32 -1.41 2.29 19.14
CA MET A 32 -0.01 2.69 19.24
C MET A 32 0.35 3.12 20.68
N PRO A 33 1.52 2.72 21.22
CA PRO A 33 2.55 1.86 20.63
C PRO A 33 2.36 0.35 20.93
N ASN A 34 1.29 -0.04 21.62
CA ASN A 34 1.11 -1.38 22.16
C ASN A 34 0.24 -2.26 21.24
N TYR A 35 0.88 -3.08 20.40
CA TYR A 35 0.23 -3.96 19.44
C TYR A 35 1.04 -5.25 19.19
N GLU A 36 0.39 -6.26 18.60
CA GLU A 36 1.00 -7.55 18.25
C GLU A 36 1.04 -7.71 16.73
N LEU A 37 2.18 -8.16 16.21
CA LEU A 37 2.39 -8.44 14.77
C LEU A 37 2.63 -9.93 14.47
N SER A 38 2.50 -10.78 15.48
CA SER A 38 2.73 -12.23 15.35
C SER A 38 1.78 -12.88 14.33
N GLY A 39 0.55 -12.37 14.20
CA GLY A 39 -0.40 -12.78 13.17
C GLY A 39 0.06 -12.43 11.75
N ALA A 40 0.62 -11.23 11.55
CA ALA A 40 1.08 -10.75 10.25
C ALA A 40 2.27 -11.54 9.69
N THR A 41 3.15 -12.03 10.57
CA THR A 41 4.42 -12.67 10.17
C THR A 41 4.45 -14.18 10.45
N ARG A 42 3.29 -14.77 10.76
CA ARG A 42 3.14 -16.21 11.02
C ARG A 42 3.59 -17.04 9.82
N GLY A 43 4.34 -18.10 10.07
CA GLY A 43 4.80 -19.04 9.04
C GLY A 43 6.08 -18.64 8.33
N LEU A 44 6.62 -17.45 8.58
CA LEU A 44 7.94 -17.05 8.07
C LEU A 44 9.07 -17.68 8.90
N GLY A 45 10.18 -17.98 8.22
CA GLY A 45 11.43 -18.40 8.86
C GLY A 45 11.93 -17.32 9.84
N ALA A 46 12.69 -17.73 10.86
CA ALA A 46 13.05 -16.86 11.98
C ALA A 46 13.71 -15.53 11.55
N GLN A 47 14.64 -15.57 10.59
CA GLN A 47 15.34 -14.38 10.12
C GLN A 47 14.39 -13.41 9.38
N ALA A 48 13.64 -13.90 8.39
CA ALA A 48 12.66 -13.09 7.66
C ALA A 48 11.58 -12.54 8.58
N ARG A 49 11.08 -13.35 9.52
CA ARG A 49 10.10 -12.94 10.52
C ARG A 49 10.61 -11.80 11.39
N THR A 50 11.83 -11.92 11.92
CA THR A 50 12.44 -10.88 12.76
C THR A 50 12.58 -9.58 11.98
N TRP A 51 13.19 -9.64 10.79
CA TRP A 51 13.40 -8.45 9.98
C TRP A 51 12.07 -7.78 9.60
N LEU A 52 11.10 -8.54 9.10
CA LEU A 52 9.82 -8.02 8.66
C LEU A 52 9.00 -7.44 9.84
N THR A 53 9.04 -8.08 11.00
CA THR A 53 8.36 -7.57 12.20
C THR A 53 8.98 -6.23 12.63
N THR A 54 10.31 -6.14 12.65
CA THR A 54 11.02 -4.89 12.97
C THR A 54 10.72 -3.80 11.94
N ASP A 55 10.69 -4.15 10.66
CA ASP A 55 10.41 -3.21 9.58
C ASP A 55 8.97 -2.66 9.67
N ILE A 56 7.97 -3.55 9.76
CA ILE A 56 6.56 -3.15 9.94
C ILE A 56 6.42 -2.26 11.17
N ALA A 57 6.97 -2.65 12.33
CA ALA A 57 6.88 -1.86 13.55
C ALA A 57 7.50 -0.46 13.40
N THR A 58 8.66 -0.37 12.72
CA THR A 58 9.34 0.91 12.45
C THR A 58 8.49 1.81 11.55
N LEU A 59 7.91 1.25 10.49
CA LEU A 59 7.03 1.98 9.57
C LEU A 59 5.76 2.46 10.26
N LEU A 60 5.13 1.62 11.07
CA LEU A 60 3.93 1.97 11.83
C LEU A 60 4.22 3.07 12.86
N ALA A 61 5.33 2.97 13.59
CA ALA A 61 5.74 4.01 14.56
C ALA A 61 5.97 5.36 13.87
N ARG A 62 6.72 5.37 12.76
CA ARG A 62 6.95 6.59 11.97
C ARG A 62 5.65 7.14 11.40
N PHE A 63 4.78 6.28 10.89
CA PHE A 63 3.50 6.70 10.31
C PHE A 63 2.55 7.28 11.35
N ALA A 64 2.41 6.61 12.49
CA ALA A 64 1.61 7.08 13.61
C ALA A 64 2.09 8.46 14.11
N HIS A 65 3.40 8.67 14.20
CA HIS A 65 3.98 9.94 14.59
C HIS A 65 3.65 11.06 13.59
N VAL A 66 3.83 10.82 12.29
CA VAL A 66 3.56 11.82 11.25
C VAL A 66 2.07 12.13 11.13
N ALA A 67 1.23 11.12 11.30
CA ALA A 67 -0.22 11.26 11.20
C ALA A 67 -0.88 11.71 12.51
N ASP A 68 -0.12 11.89 13.59
CA ASP A 68 -0.61 12.12 14.96
C ASP A 68 -1.73 11.14 15.37
N ALA A 69 -1.53 9.86 15.07
CA ALA A 69 -2.56 8.82 15.18
C ALA A 69 -2.26 7.85 16.32
N ARG A 70 -3.25 7.62 17.20
CA ARG A 70 -3.19 6.61 18.28
C ARG A 70 -3.64 5.22 17.83
N ARG A 71 -4.38 5.15 16.73
CA ARG A 71 -4.91 3.91 16.15
C ARG A 71 -4.67 3.88 14.65
N LEU A 72 -4.27 2.73 14.14
CA LEU A 72 -4.06 2.52 12.71
C LEU A 72 -4.79 1.26 12.28
N ARG A 73 -5.48 1.30 11.14
CA ARG A 73 -5.88 0.07 10.45
C ARG A 73 -4.69 -0.42 9.65
N VAL A 74 -4.22 -1.62 9.94
CA VAL A 74 -3.02 -2.21 9.37
C VAL A 74 -3.40 -3.48 8.67
N SER A 75 -2.97 -3.59 7.42
CA SER A 75 -3.13 -4.78 6.63
C SER A 75 -1.82 -5.23 6.02
N PHE A 76 -1.54 -6.52 6.13
CA PHE A 76 -0.36 -7.16 5.54
C PHE A 76 -0.75 -8.50 4.94
N GLY A 77 -0.37 -8.75 3.70
CA GLY A 77 -0.71 -10.02 3.07
C GLY A 77 -0.37 -10.12 1.59
N ALA A 78 -0.68 -11.29 1.05
CA ALA A 78 -0.55 -11.61 -0.36
C ALA A 78 -1.81 -11.20 -1.14
N VAL A 79 -1.63 -10.46 -2.23
CA VAL A 79 -2.67 -10.03 -3.17
C VAL A 79 -2.39 -10.64 -4.54
N ARG A 80 -3.43 -11.20 -5.17
CA ARG A 80 -3.37 -11.83 -6.50
C ARG A 80 -4.43 -11.31 -7.47
N THR A 81 -5.26 -10.37 -7.03
CA THR A 81 -6.40 -9.84 -7.76
C THR A 81 -6.18 -8.39 -8.16
N ASP A 82 -6.99 -7.88 -9.08
CA ASP A 82 -6.90 -6.50 -9.57
C ASP A 82 -7.74 -5.50 -8.75
N GLN A 83 -7.71 -5.67 -7.43
CA GLN A 83 -8.30 -4.69 -6.51
C GLN A 83 -7.56 -3.36 -6.65
N CYS A 84 -8.31 -2.26 -6.69
CA CYS A 84 -7.79 -0.90 -6.82
C CYS A 84 -7.05 -0.62 -8.15
N ARG A 85 -7.43 -1.28 -9.26
CA ARG A 85 -6.84 -1.06 -10.60
C ARG A 85 -7.24 0.27 -11.28
N LYS A 86 -8.29 0.94 -10.82
CA LYS A 86 -8.67 2.31 -11.24
C LYS A 86 -7.85 3.30 -10.41
N PHE A 87 -7.30 4.34 -11.03
CA PHE A 87 -6.74 5.49 -10.32
C PHE A 87 -7.81 6.12 -9.43
N HIS A 88 -7.48 6.28 -8.15
CA HIS A 88 -8.41 6.77 -7.15
C HIS A 88 -7.67 7.50 -6.03
N VAL A 89 -8.45 8.10 -5.14
CA VAL A 89 -8.00 8.67 -3.88
C VAL A 89 -8.69 7.91 -2.76
N ASP A 90 -7.93 7.49 -1.74
CA ASP A 90 -8.53 6.83 -0.58
C ASP A 90 -9.29 7.80 0.31
N TYR A 91 -10.38 7.32 0.90
CA TYR A 91 -11.18 8.11 1.84
C TYR A 91 -10.64 8.05 3.29
N VAL A 92 -9.37 8.42 3.47
CA VAL A 92 -8.65 8.48 4.76
C VAL A 92 -7.93 9.82 4.93
N GLN A 93 -7.39 10.12 6.12
CA GLN A 93 -6.51 11.29 6.30
C GLN A 93 -5.15 11.02 5.66
N TYR A 94 -4.53 9.89 6.04
CA TYR A 94 -3.30 9.41 5.46
C TYR A 94 -3.32 7.90 5.24
N ARG A 95 -2.53 7.47 4.25
CA ARG A 95 -2.22 6.06 3.98
C ARG A 95 -0.71 5.88 3.85
N LEU A 96 -0.17 4.85 4.49
CA LEU A 96 1.14 4.29 4.18
C LEU A 96 0.93 3.02 3.35
N VAL A 97 1.74 2.87 2.29
CA VAL A 97 1.81 1.62 1.51
C VAL A 97 3.27 1.30 1.20
N THR A 98 3.64 0.04 1.35
CA THR A 98 4.92 -0.49 0.88
C THR A 98 4.73 -1.89 0.34
N THR A 99 5.35 -2.15 -0.81
CA THR A 99 5.36 -3.48 -1.43
C THR A 99 6.70 -4.14 -1.12
N TYR A 100 6.67 -5.40 -0.69
CA TYR A 100 7.86 -6.23 -0.46
C TYR A 100 8.14 -7.18 -1.62
N VAL A 101 7.09 -7.60 -2.32
CA VAL A 101 7.17 -8.51 -3.48
C VAL A 101 6.18 -8.06 -4.53
N GLY A 102 6.59 -8.14 -5.79
CA GLY A 102 5.73 -7.87 -6.95
C GLY A 102 5.66 -6.39 -7.33
N PRO A 103 4.85 -6.05 -8.35
CA PRO A 103 4.74 -4.67 -8.86
C PRO A 103 4.18 -3.74 -7.79
N GLY A 104 4.85 -2.62 -7.48
CA GLY A 104 4.40 -1.69 -6.45
C GLY A 104 3.24 -0.78 -6.88
N THR A 105 2.76 0.02 -5.93
CA THR A 105 1.73 1.04 -6.19
C THR A 105 2.19 2.04 -7.24
N GLU A 106 1.29 2.38 -8.16
CA GLU A 106 1.49 3.46 -9.13
C GLU A 106 0.83 4.74 -8.60
N TRP A 107 1.50 5.87 -8.75
CA TRP A 107 0.98 7.17 -8.34
C TRP A 107 1.26 8.24 -9.39
N VAL A 108 0.50 9.32 -9.36
CA VAL A 108 0.56 10.37 -10.38
C VAL A 108 0.73 11.73 -9.68
N PRO A 109 1.71 12.56 -10.08
CA PRO A 109 1.82 13.94 -9.64
C PRO A 109 0.52 14.70 -9.93
N ASP A 110 0.10 15.55 -9.00
CA ASP A 110 -1.24 16.17 -9.03
C ASP A 110 -1.48 17.01 -10.29
N GLU A 111 -0.43 17.64 -10.81
CA GLU A 111 -0.44 18.42 -12.05
C GLU A 111 -0.72 17.60 -13.31
N ALA A 112 -0.49 16.29 -13.27
CA ALA A 112 -0.73 15.37 -14.38
C ALA A 112 -2.09 14.63 -14.25
N VAL A 113 -2.88 14.94 -13.22
CA VAL A 113 -4.18 14.32 -12.97
C VAL A 113 -5.32 15.23 -13.43
N ARG A 114 -6.24 14.69 -14.22
CA ARG A 114 -7.55 15.29 -14.46
C ARG A 114 -8.51 14.90 -13.34
N ARG A 115 -8.59 15.74 -12.32
CA ARG A 115 -9.32 15.48 -11.07
C ARG A 115 -10.82 15.29 -11.29
N GLU A 116 -11.40 16.04 -12.22
CA GLU A 116 -12.81 15.93 -12.60
C GLU A 116 -13.18 14.54 -13.13
N ALA A 117 -12.22 13.78 -13.67
CA ALA A 117 -12.45 12.44 -14.18
C ALA A 117 -12.41 11.33 -13.10
N LEU A 118 -12.06 11.67 -11.85
CA LEU A 118 -12.03 10.68 -10.76
C LEU A 118 -13.44 10.19 -10.40
N ASP A 119 -14.41 11.11 -10.43
CA ASP A 119 -15.80 10.89 -10.03
C ASP A 119 -16.67 10.26 -11.14
N HIS A 120 -16.10 10.03 -12.33
CA HIS A 120 -16.80 9.35 -13.40
C HIS A 120 -17.08 7.88 -13.01
N PRO A 121 -18.35 7.44 -13.00
CA PRO A 121 -18.67 6.03 -12.85
C PRO A 121 -18.02 5.26 -14.02
N PRO A 122 -17.16 4.27 -13.75
CA PRO A 122 -16.37 3.66 -14.82
C PRO A 122 -17.24 2.72 -15.65
N ASP A 123 -17.33 2.97 -16.96
CA ASP A 123 -17.75 1.95 -17.93
C ASP A 123 -16.74 0.79 -17.93
N CYS A 124 -15.44 1.13 -17.90
CA CYS A 124 -14.36 0.24 -17.50
C CYS A 124 -13.22 1.02 -16.82
N PRO A 125 -12.45 0.41 -15.88
CA PRO A 125 -11.27 1.05 -15.31
C PRO A 125 -10.20 1.43 -16.33
N CYS A 126 -10.13 0.72 -17.47
CA CYS A 126 -9.22 1.03 -18.56
C CYS A 126 -9.43 2.45 -19.11
N ASP A 127 -10.66 2.78 -19.46
CA ASP A 127 -11.00 4.05 -20.10
C ASP A 127 -11.01 5.17 -19.06
N ALA A 128 -11.53 4.91 -17.86
CA ALA A 128 -11.42 5.85 -16.74
C ALA A 128 -9.95 6.24 -16.47
N ASN A 129 -9.02 5.29 -16.50
CA ASN A 129 -7.59 5.58 -16.28
C ASN A 129 -6.99 6.49 -17.35
N LYS A 130 -7.38 6.34 -18.63
CA LYS A 130 -6.92 7.22 -19.74
C LYS A 130 -7.50 8.63 -19.60
N GLU A 131 -8.70 8.76 -19.04
CA GLU A 131 -9.31 10.07 -18.79
C GLU A 131 -8.65 10.80 -17.61
N ILE A 132 -8.36 10.06 -16.54
CA ILE A 132 -7.71 10.57 -15.32
C ILE A 132 -6.26 10.97 -15.61
N VAL A 133 -5.54 10.15 -16.38
CA VAL A 133 -4.12 10.34 -16.72
C VAL A 133 -3.93 10.25 -18.22
N ARG A 134 -3.85 11.40 -18.90
CA ARG A 134 -3.69 11.45 -20.36
C ARG A 134 -2.28 11.11 -20.82
N ASP A 135 -1.28 11.57 -20.06
CA ASP A 135 0.12 11.28 -20.33
C ASP A 135 0.59 10.13 -19.43
N ALA A 136 0.69 8.94 -20.01
CA ALA A 136 1.15 7.76 -19.29
C ALA A 136 2.60 7.88 -18.77
N SER A 137 3.43 8.77 -19.34
CA SER A 137 4.81 8.99 -18.87
C SER A 137 4.89 9.70 -17.52
N ALA A 138 3.79 10.35 -17.10
CA ALA A 138 3.68 10.97 -15.78
C ALA A 138 3.45 9.94 -14.66
N ILE A 139 3.07 8.71 -15.00
CA ILE A 139 2.84 7.64 -14.01
C ILE A 139 4.18 7.27 -13.37
N ARG A 140 4.21 7.30 -12.05
CA ARG A 140 5.35 6.87 -11.23
C ARG A 140 5.06 5.50 -10.66
N HIS A 141 6.08 4.66 -10.60
CA HIS A 141 5.97 3.29 -10.13
C HIS A 141 6.83 3.12 -8.88
N ALA A 142 6.22 2.68 -7.78
CA ALA A 142 6.98 2.20 -6.64
C ALA A 142 7.60 0.83 -6.96
N VAL A 143 8.83 0.63 -6.53
CA VAL A 143 9.51 -0.68 -6.56
C VAL A 143 9.48 -1.32 -5.17
N PRO A 144 9.70 -2.65 -5.05
CA PRO A 144 9.87 -3.28 -3.76
C PRO A 144 10.90 -2.54 -2.88
N GLY A 145 10.55 -2.29 -1.62
CA GLY A 145 11.37 -1.49 -0.70
C GLY A 145 11.00 0.00 -0.66
N ASP A 146 10.29 0.52 -1.66
CA ASP A 146 9.72 1.87 -1.56
C ASP A 146 8.60 1.91 -0.51
N VAL A 147 8.57 3.02 0.22
CA VAL A 147 7.47 3.37 1.13
C VAL A 147 6.84 4.65 0.62
N LEU A 148 5.53 4.59 0.36
CA LEU A 148 4.73 5.76 0.02
C LEU A 148 3.89 6.15 1.22
N MET A 149 4.01 7.40 1.66
CA MET A 149 3.07 8.01 2.59
C MET A 149 2.27 9.08 1.86
N MET A 150 0.99 8.79 1.71
CA MET A 150 0.03 9.47 0.87
C MET A 150 -1.02 10.17 1.74
N LYS A 151 -1.42 11.37 1.30
CA LYS A 151 -2.60 12.05 1.83
C LYS A 151 -3.84 11.41 1.20
N GLY A 152 -4.91 11.21 1.95
CA GLY A 152 -6.19 10.77 1.42
C GLY A 152 -7.18 11.92 1.22
N GLY A 153 -8.39 11.61 0.76
CA GLY A 153 -9.44 12.58 0.46
C GLY A 153 -10.03 13.26 1.69
N ARG A 154 -9.79 12.75 2.90
CA ARG A 154 -10.21 13.41 4.16
C ARG A 154 -9.16 14.37 4.70
N HIS A 155 -8.01 14.51 4.03
CA HIS A 155 -6.94 15.40 4.48
C HIS A 155 -7.39 16.87 4.48
N ALA A 156 -7.24 17.56 5.62
CA ALA A 156 -7.86 18.87 5.85
C ALA A 156 -7.41 19.98 4.89
N THR A 157 -6.15 20.00 4.48
CA THR A 157 -5.54 21.16 3.78
C THR A 157 -5.00 20.87 2.38
N HIS A 158 -5.03 19.62 1.93
CA HIS A 158 -4.38 19.20 0.69
C HIS A 158 -5.19 18.13 0.00
N ARG A 159 -5.15 18.11 -1.33
CA ARG A 159 -5.77 17.05 -2.13
C ARG A 159 -5.11 15.71 -1.86
N GLY A 160 -5.91 14.65 -1.83
CA GLY A 160 -5.41 13.29 -1.66
C GLY A 160 -4.63 12.80 -2.88
N ALA A 161 -3.64 11.94 -2.67
CA ALA A 161 -2.77 11.42 -3.72
C ALA A 161 -3.53 10.45 -4.62
N VAL A 162 -3.40 10.63 -5.94
CA VAL A 162 -3.99 9.73 -6.92
C VAL A 162 -3.05 8.57 -7.18
N HIS A 163 -3.56 7.36 -6.97
CA HIS A 163 -2.77 6.15 -7.07
C HIS A 163 -3.64 4.96 -7.47
N ARG A 164 -2.98 3.86 -7.85
CA ARG A 164 -3.61 2.57 -8.15
C ARG A 164 -2.66 1.41 -7.87
N SER A 165 -3.24 0.23 -7.81
CA SER A 165 -2.52 -1.03 -7.91
C SER A 165 -2.44 -1.44 -9.39
N PRO A 166 -1.24 -1.63 -9.98
CA PRO A 166 -1.16 -2.17 -11.32
C PRO A 166 -1.72 -3.60 -11.36
N PRO A 167 -2.36 -4.00 -12.47
CA PRO A 167 -3.02 -5.29 -12.59
C PRO A 167 -2.02 -6.45 -12.55
N ILE A 168 -2.39 -7.51 -11.84
CA ILE A 168 -1.62 -8.76 -11.67
C ILE A 168 -2.49 -10.02 -11.79
N GLU A 169 -3.82 -9.89 -11.80
CA GLU A 169 -4.74 -11.02 -11.91
C GLU A 169 -4.54 -11.78 -13.22
N GLY A 170 -4.57 -13.12 -13.15
CA GLY A 170 -4.31 -13.98 -14.30
C GLY A 170 -2.84 -14.04 -14.76
N THR A 171 -1.93 -13.23 -14.20
CA THR A 171 -0.50 -13.24 -14.60
C THR A 171 0.35 -14.29 -13.88
N GLY A 172 -0.21 -14.95 -12.85
CA GLY A 172 0.52 -15.85 -11.96
C GLY A 172 1.42 -15.14 -10.93
N ARG A 173 1.50 -13.80 -10.98
CA ARG A 173 2.26 -12.99 -10.01
C ARG A 173 1.54 -12.88 -8.68
N VAL A 174 2.30 -12.55 -7.63
CA VAL A 174 1.79 -12.20 -6.31
C VAL A 174 2.37 -10.86 -5.88
N ARG A 175 1.58 -10.08 -5.14
CA ARG A 175 2.04 -8.88 -4.45
C ARG A 175 1.99 -9.14 -2.95
N VAL A 176 3.10 -8.94 -2.24
CA VAL A 176 3.09 -8.91 -0.76
C VAL A 176 3.23 -7.46 -0.33
N VAL A 177 2.22 -6.95 0.36
CA VAL A 177 2.06 -5.52 0.62
C VAL A 177 1.68 -5.26 2.08
N LEU A 178 2.26 -4.21 2.66
CA LEU A 178 1.79 -3.58 3.89
C LEU A 178 1.03 -2.31 3.54
N ILE A 179 -0.17 -2.17 4.10
CA ILE A 179 -0.98 -0.97 4.04
C ILE A 179 -1.28 -0.58 5.49
N ALA A 180 -1.08 0.69 5.82
CA ALA A 180 -1.56 1.26 7.07
C ALA A 180 -2.36 2.53 6.78
N SER A 181 -3.45 2.75 7.49
CA SER A 181 -4.27 3.96 7.33
C SER A 181 -4.71 4.49 8.68
N THR A 182 -4.81 5.81 8.79
CA THR A 182 -5.45 6.46 9.93
C THR A 182 -6.91 6.01 10.01
N VAL A 183 -7.37 5.60 11.19
CA VAL A 183 -8.80 5.43 11.45
C VAL A 183 -9.37 6.77 11.92
N GLY A 184 -10.64 7.06 11.56
CA GLY A 184 -11.31 8.21 12.17
C GLY A 184 -11.52 7.95 13.65
N ASP A 185 -11.29 8.96 14.48
CA ASP A 185 -11.78 8.92 15.86
C ASP A 185 -13.30 9.06 15.81
N SER A 186 -13.99 7.92 15.82
CA SER A 186 -15.41 7.83 16.20
C SER A 186 -15.55 8.09 17.69
#